data_AF-A0A4Q7Y1H4-F1
#
_entry.id   AF-A0A4Q7Y1H4-F1
#
_cell.length_a   1.000
_cell.length_b   1.000
_cell.length_c   1.000
_cell.angle_alpha   90.00
_cell.angle_beta   90.00
_cell.angle_gamma   90.00
#
_symmetry.space_group_name_H-M   'P 1'
#
loop_
_entity.id
_entity.type
_entity.pdbx_description
1 polymer ?
#
loop_
_entity_poly.entity_id
_entity_poly.type
_entity_poly.pdbx_seq_one_letter_code
_entity_poly.pdbx_strand_id
1 'polypeptide(L)'
;MSAARDPRFLRGAEQADAYAADGAPLVDGEPVRRDDAGFSETQRQWAAADRFYVDPEEAAAAKKAQKRWRRISDEFRAAVLAIGRLTHYHPSVDSQTYPVDRVFKLPVVPADEANVASSLLTNGRHAPAIDVDLPVHAVPSSTPGHSHLYIDAELTWDDYLRLLTVMAEVGLVEEGFLDSARKRGTTLLRLPGVTKP
;
A
#
# COMPACT_ATOMS: atom_id res chain seq x y z
N MET A 1 -6.55 39.87 12.14
CA MET A 1 -6.20 39.25 10.83
C MET A 1 -6.60 37.79 10.89
N SER A 2 -7.77 37.46 10.33
CA SER A 2 -8.35 36.12 10.36
C SER A 2 -7.92 35.37 9.11
N ALA A 3 -7.30 34.21 9.25
CA ALA A 3 -6.94 33.36 8.13
C ALA A 3 -8.20 32.67 7.58
N ALA A 4 -8.58 33.02 6.37
CA ALA A 4 -9.65 32.35 5.64
C ALA A 4 -9.27 30.87 5.41
N ARG A 5 -10.16 29.95 5.77
CA ARG A 5 -10.00 28.51 5.51
C ARG A 5 -10.31 28.20 4.04
N ASP A 6 -9.56 27.26 3.47
CA ASP A 6 -9.70 26.75 2.10
C ASP A 6 -11.08 26.07 1.88
N PRO A 7 -11.87 26.51 0.88
CA PRO A 7 -13.22 25.99 0.63
C PRO A 7 -13.26 24.54 0.12
N ARG A 8 -12.12 23.91 -0.17
CA ARG A 8 -12.06 22.50 -0.61
C ARG A 8 -12.31 21.48 0.50
N PHE A 9 -12.37 21.90 1.77
CA PHE A 9 -12.56 21.01 2.92
C PHE A 9 -13.98 21.03 3.53
N LEU A 10 -14.98 21.62 2.86
CA LEU A 10 -16.35 21.79 3.38
C LEU A 10 -17.41 21.03 2.57
N ARG A 11 -17.24 19.72 2.34
CA ARG A 11 -18.33 18.85 1.85
C ARG A 11 -18.39 17.54 2.62
N GLY A 12 -18.72 17.60 3.91
CA GLY A 12 -18.90 16.40 4.74
C GLY A 12 -20.09 16.45 5.69
N ALA A 13 -20.80 17.58 5.80
CA ALA A 13 -21.84 17.75 6.82
C ALA A 13 -23.28 17.66 6.28
N GLU A 14 -23.51 17.66 4.97
CA GLU A 14 -24.86 17.59 4.37
C GLU A 14 -25.24 16.20 3.84
N GLN A 15 -24.42 15.16 4.07
CA GLN A 15 -24.69 13.79 3.61
C GLN A 15 -25.18 12.84 4.71
N ALA A 16 -25.39 13.35 5.94
CA ALA A 16 -25.80 12.53 7.08
C ALA A 16 -27.29 12.12 7.05
N ASP A 17 -28.11 12.75 6.21
CA ASP A 17 -29.57 12.51 6.18
C ASP A 17 -30.02 11.46 5.14
N ALA A 18 -29.10 10.75 4.49
CA ALA A 18 -29.40 9.85 3.36
C ALA A 18 -29.51 8.36 3.72
N TYR A 19 -29.61 8.00 5.00
CA TYR A 19 -29.61 6.60 5.43
C TYR A 19 -30.79 6.29 6.37
N ALA A 20 -31.44 5.15 6.13
CA ALA A 20 -32.45 4.58 7.01
C ALA A 20 -31.83 4.09 8.34
N ALA A 21 -32.67 3.80 9.33
CA ALA A 21 -32.22 3.34 10.66
C ALA A 21 -31.42 2.02 10.64
N ASP A 22 -31.50 1.25 9.55
CA ASP A 22 -30.76 0.02 9.31
C ASP A 22 -29.51 0.22 8.43
N GLY A 23 -29.20 1.45 8.04
CA GLY A 23 -28.06 1.79 7.19
C GLY A 23 -28.29 1.56 5.69
N ALA A 24 -29.53 1.33 5.24
CA ALA A 24 -29.84 1.32 3.82
C ALA A 24 -29.85 2.74 3.24
N PRO A 25 -29.31 2.97 2.03
CA PRO A 25 -29.41 4.26 1.37
C PRO A 25 -30.88 4.59 1.04
N LEU A 26 -31.27 5.83 1.27
CA LEU A 26 -32.59 6.36 0.91
C LEU A 26 -32.53 7.00 -0.48
N VAL A 27 -33.54 6.73 -1.31
CA VAL A 27 -33.84 7.48 -2.53
C VAL A 27 -35.25 8.02 -2.40
N ASP A 28 -35.41 9.34 -2.47
CA ASP A 28 -36.69 10.04 -2.25
C ASP A 28 -37.37 9.73 -0.89
N GLY A 29 -36.58 9.40 0.14
CA GLY A 29 -37.07 9.14 1.50
C GLY A 29 -37.53 7.70 1.76
N GLU A 30 -37.45 6.81 0.76
CA GLU A 30 -37.81 5.39 0.91
C GLU A 30 -36.55 4.50 0.91
N PRO A 31 -36.49 3.46 1.75
CA PRO A 31 -35.37 2.53 1.80
C PRO A 31 -35.31 1.66 0.54
N VAL A 32 -34.16 1.69 -0.14
CA VAL A 32 -33.92 0.86 -1.33
C VAL A 32 -33.80 -0.61 -0.92
N ARG A 33 -34.77 -1.43 -1.32
CA ARG A 33 -34.70 -2.89 -1.16
C ARG A 33 -33.55 -3.46 -2.00
N ARG A 34 -32.76 -4.36 -1.40
CA ARG A 34 -31.49 -4.89 -1.96
C ARG A 34 -31.67 -5.63 -3.29
N ASP A 35 -32.87 -6.09 -3.54
CA ASP A 35 -33.37 -6.82 -4.71
C ASP A 35 -33.83 -5.88 -5.85
N ASP A 36 -34.05 -4.60 -5.55
CA ASP A 36 -34.46 -3.56 -6.51
C ASP A 36 -33.30 -2.64 -6.96
N ALA A 37 -32.08 -2.88 -6.47
CA ALA A 37 -30.86 -2.24 -6.96
C ALA A 37 -30.48 -2.83 -8.34
N GLY A 38 -31.36 -2.64 -9.32
CA GLY A 38 -31.06 -2.84 -10.72
C GLY A 38 -29.84 -2.02 -11.06
N PHE A 39 -28.72 -2.70 -11.31
CA PHE A 39 -27.56 -2.06 -11.93
C PHE A 39 -28.06 -1.22 -13.09
N SER A 40 -27.70 0.08 -13.08
CA SER A 40 -28.01 0.96 -14.19
C SER A 40 -27.47 0.33 -15.47
N GLU A 41 -28.09 0.63 -16.61
CA GLU A 41 -27.62 0.10 -17.89
C GLU A 41 -26.13 0.41 -18.10
N THR A 42 -25.68 1.56 -17.61
CA THR A 42 -24.26 1.95 -17.52
C THR A 42 -23.43 1.03 -16.62
N GLN A 43 -23.91 0.65 -15.44
CA GLN A 43 -23.19 -0.29 -14.57
C GLN A 43 -23.17 -1.71 -15.12
N ARG A 44 -24.21 -2.14 -15.86
CA ARG A 44 -24.19 -3.41 -16.60
C ARG A 44 -23.21 -3.36 -17.77
N GLN A 45 -23.13 -2.22 -18.46
CA GLN A 45 -22.14 -1.97 -19.50
C GLN A 45 -20.71 -1.96 -18.94
N TRP A 46 -20.49 -1.39 -17.75
CA TRP A 46 -19.19 -1.42 -17.07
C TRP A 46 -18.84 -2.83 -16.60
N ALA A 47 -19.75 -3.57 -15.97
CA ALA A 47 -19.52 -4.96 -15.58
C ALA A 47 -19.31 -5.90 -16.78
N ALA A 48 -19.92 -5.58 -17.94
CA ALA A 48 -19.66 -6.27 -19.20
C ALA A 48 -18.32 -5.87 -19.84
N ALA A 49 -17.88 -4.62 -19.66
CA ALA A 49 -16.59 -4.11 -20.13
C ALA A 49 -15.40 -4.52 -19.23
N ASP A 50 -15.66 -4.85 -17.96
CA ASP A 50 -14.64 -5.27 -16.99
C ASP A 50 -14.23 -6.75 -17.12
N ARG A 51 -14.82 -7.47 -18.09
CA ARG A 51 -14.09 -8.56 -18.75
C ARG A 51 -13.03 -7.90 -19.63
N PHE A 52 -11.91 -7.52 -19.03
CA PHE A 52 -10.68 -7.25 -19.75
C PHE A 52 -10.38 -8.48 -20.61
N TYR A 53 -10.82 -8.44 -21.87
CA TYR A 53 -10.27 -9.29 -22.91
C TYR A 53 -8.85 -8.80 -23.10
N VAL A 54 -7.94 -9.29 -22.25
CA VAL A 54 -6.52 -9.21 -22.53
C VAL A 54 -6.35 -10.12 -23.72
N ASP A 55 -5.94 -9.53 -24.84
CA ASP A 55 -5.68 -10.29 -26.05
C ASP A 55 -4.76 -11.48 -25.68
N PRO A 56 -5.09 -12.73 -26.08
CA PRO A 56 -4.29 -13.89 -25.70
C PRO A 56 -2.81 -13.76 -26.09
N GLU A 57 -2.50 -13.03 -27.17
CA GLU A 57 -1.13 -12.72 -27.57
C GLU A 57 -0.48 -11.69 -26.64
N GLU A 58 -1.21 -10.65 -26.20
CA GLU A 58 -0.72 -9.70 -25.19
C GLU A 58 -0.46 -10.39 -23.83
N ALA A 59 -1.36 -11.27 -23.40
CA ALA A 59 -1.17 -12.06 -22.18
C ALA A 59 0.03 -13.01 -22.29
N ALA A 60 0.23 -13.63 -23.45
CA ALA A 60 1.39 -14.48 -23.73
C ALA A 60 2.69 -13.66 -23.79
N ALA A 61 2.65 -12.47 -24.39
CA ALA A 61 3.77 -11.53 -24.45
C ALA A 61 4.17 -11.04 -23.05
N ALA A 62 3.20 -10.70 -22.20
CA ALA A 62 3.42 -10.32 -20.81
C ALA A 62 4.07 -11.46 -20.02
N LYS A 63 3.58 -12.70 -20.16
CA LYS A 63 4.20 -13.89 -19.53
C LYS A 63 5.62 -14.15 -20.04
N LYS A 64 5.87 -13.98 -21.34
CA LYS A 64 7.21 -14.11 -21.94
C LYS A 64 8.16 -13.01 -21.46
N ALA A 65 7.68 -11.78 -21.35
CA ALA A 65 8.41 -10.66 -20.79
C ALA A 65 8.75 -10.92 -19.32
N GLN A 66 7.79 -11.32 -18.50
CA GLN A 66 7.99 -11.68 -17.09
C GLN A 66 9.04 -12.80 -16.93
N LYS A 67 8.99 -13.84 -17.77
CA LYS A 67 9.99 -14.93 -17.76
C LYS A 67 11.37 -14.44 -18.18
N ARG A 68 11.47 -13.59 -19.20
CA ARG A 68 12.73 -12.96 -19.64
C ARG A 68 13.31 -12.08 -18.54
N TRP A 69 12.47 -11.29 -17.86
CA TRP A 69 12.88 -10.42 -16.76
C TRP A 69 13.38 -11.22 -15.56
N ARG A 70 12.71 -12.32 -15.18
CA ARG A 70 13.21 -13.23 -14.13
C ARG A 70 14.60 -13.76 -14.43
N ARG A 71 14.86 -14.14 -15.69
CA ARG A 71 16.19 -14.60 -16.09
C ARG A 71 17.24 -13.48 -16.03
N ILE A 72 16.90 -12.26 -16.48
CA ILE A 72 17.81 -11.10 -16.40
C ILE A 72 18.06 -10.72 -14.94
N SER A 73 17.05 -10.77 -14.07
CA SER A 73 17.22 -10.51 -12.64
C SER A 73 18.07 -11.57 -11.97
N ASP A 74 17.96 -12.85 -12.33
CA ASP A 74 18.81 -13.91 -11.78
C ASP A 74 20.26 -13.76 -12.24
N GLU A 75 20.49 -13.44 -13.52
CA GLU A 75 21.83 -13.17 -14.07
C GLU A 75 22.44 -11.89 -13.44
N PHE A 76 21.64 -10.84 -13.25
CA PHE A 76 22.06 -9.61 -12.58
C PHE A 76 22.33 -9.83 -11.10
N ARG A 77 21.49 -10.60 -10.39
CA ARG A 77 21.68 -10.96 -8.98
C ARG A 77 22.91 -11.83 -8.80
N ALA A 78 23.15 -12.79 -9.69
CA ALA A 78 24.39 -13.56 -9.72
C ALA A 78 25.62 -12.66 -9.99
N ALA A 79 25.50 -11.68 -10.89
CA ALA A 79 26.57 -10.72 -11.18
C ALA A 79 26.84 -9.77 -10.00
N VAL A 80 25.79 -9.27 -9.34
CA VAL A 80 25.88 -8.44 -8.13
C VAL A 80 26.46 -9.22 -6.96
N LEU A 81 26.11 -10.50 -6.79
CA LEU A 81 26.72 -11.38 -5.80
C LEU A 81 28.19 -11.72 -6.13
N ALA A 82 28.54 -11.84 -7.41
CA ALA A 82 29.91 -12.06 -7.86
C ALA A 82 30.79 -10.80 -7.69
N ILE A 83 30.22 -9.61 -7.95
CA ILE A 83 30.86 -8.29 -7.75
C ILE A 83 30.88 -7.92 -6.26
N GLY A 84 29.90 -8.42 -5.49
CA GLY A 84 29.71 -8.22 -4.05
C GLY A 84 30.82 -8.78 -3.16
N ARG A 85 31.88 -9.38 -3.73
CA ARG A 85 33.15 -9.59 -3.02
C ARG A 85 33.97 -8.30 -2.83
N LEU A 86 33.58 -7.17 -3.43
CA LEU A 86 34.30 -5.89 -3.34
C LEU A 86 33.43 -4.69 -2.92
N THR A 87 32.14 -4.87 -2.68
CA THR A 87 31.28 -3.88 -2.01
C THR A 87 30.89 -4.44 -0.66
N HIS A 88 31.05 -3.65 0.41
CA HIS A 88 30.70 -4.05 1.77
C HIS A 88 29.28 -4.65 1.83
N TYR A 89 29.22 -5.98 1.90
CA TYR A 89 28.17 -6.66 2.65
C TYR A 89 28.21 -6.03 4.05
N HIS A 90 27.06 -5.63 4.59
CA HIS A 90 26.96 -5.26 6.00
C HIS A 90 26.49 -6.50 6.76
N PRO A 91 27.38 -7.42 7.18
CA PRO A 91 27.03 -8.52 8.09
C PRO A 91 26.73 -8.02 9.51
N SER A 92 26.57 -6.70 9.71
CA SER A 92 26.42 -6.05 11.00
C SER A 92 25.08 -5.34 11.21
N VAL A 93 23.97 -5.83 10.63
CA VAL A 93 22.74 -5.87 11.45
C VAL A 93 22.87 -7.09 12.37
N ASP A 94 23.98 -7.11 13.09
CA ASP A 94 24.26 -7.93 14.23
C ASP A 94 23.44 -7.28 15.33
N SER A 95 22.25 -7.85 15.50
CA SER A 95 21.41 -7.90 16.70
C SER A 95 21.93 -7.17 17.94
N GLN A 96 22.06 -5.85 17.90
CA GLN A 96 21.76 -5.06 19.09
C GLN A 96 20.25 -5.13 19.25
N THR A 97 19.86 -6.17 19.96
CA THR A 97 18.52 -6.57 20.40
C THR A 97 17.73 -5.39 20.93
N TYR A 98 17.04 -4.67 20.04
CA TYR A 98 15.63 -4.41 20.33
C TYR A 98 14.95 -5.78 20.34
N PRO A 99 14.18 -6.16 21.37
CA PRO A 99 13.51 -7.45 21.40
C PRO A 99 12.39 -7.51 20.36
N VAL A 100 12.74 -7.54 19.08
CA VAL A 100 11.88 -7.98 17.96
C VAL A 100 11.69 -9.50 18.00
N ASP A 101 12.48 -10.20 18.80
CA ASP A 101 12.39 -11.65 19.04
C ASP A 101 11.19 -12.06 19.89
N ARG A 102 10.34 -11.11 20.33
CA ARG A 102 8.96 -11.46 20.63
C ARG A 102 8.23 -11.67 19.30
N VAL A 103 8.62 -12.73 18.60
CA VAL A 103 7.69 -13.47 17.77
C VAL A 103 6.58 -13.89 18.71
N PHE A 104 5.53 -13.07 18.79
CA PHE A 104 4.30 -13.49 19.40
C PHE A 104 3.84 -14.67 18.54
N LYS A 105 4.15 -15.89 19.00
CA LYS A 105 3.52 -17.10 18.50
C LYS A 105 2.07 -17.00 18.95
N LEU A 106 1.29 -16.25 18.19
CA LEU A 106 -0.15 -16.27 18.32
C LEU A 106 -0.59 -17.70 18.05
N PRO A 107 -1.58 -18.21 18.80
CA PRO A 107 -2.13 -19.52 18.52
C PRO A 107 -2.66 -19.54 17.08
N VAL A 108 -2.30 -20.57 16.32
CA VAL A 108 -2.93 -20.82 15.02
C VAL A 108 -4.30 -21.39 15.34
N VAL A 109 -5.35 -20.63 15.02
CA VAL A 109 -6.75 -21.05 15.17
C VAL A 109 -7.31 -21.46 13.80
N PRO A 110 -8.29 -22.37 13.76
CA PRO A 110 -9.08 -22.64 12.56
C PRO A 110 -9.66 -21.36 11.95
N ALA A 111 -9.84 -21.34 10.62
CA ALA A 111 -10.30 -20.15 9.92
C ALA A 111 -11.71 -19.71 10.34
N ASP A 112 -12.56 -20.65 10.75
CA ASP A 112 -13.91 -20.42 11.28
C ASP A 112 -13.91 -19.88 12.73
N GLU A 113 -12.77 -19.92 13.41
CA GLU A 113 -12.56 -19.34 14.75
C GLU A 113 -11.71 -18.05 14.69
N ALA A 114 -11.26 -17.64 13.51
CA ALA A 114 -10.35 -16.51 13.35
C ALA A 114 -11.07 -15.16 13.47
N ASN A 115 -10.51 -14.27 14.29
CA ASN A 115 -10.90 -12.86 14.27
C ASN A 115 -10.24 -12.17 13.07
N VAL A 116 -10.99 -11.34 12.35
CA VAL A 116 -10.50 -10.54 11.21
C VAL A 116 -10.39 -9.09 11.62
N ALA A 117 -9.28 -8.44 11.27
CA ALA A 117 -9.14 -6.99 11.37
C ALA A 117 -9.73 -6.34 10.12
N SER A 118 -10.64 -5.38 10.29
CA SER A 118 -11.22 -4.60 9.19
C SER A 118 -10.46 -3.30 8.99
N SER A 119 -10.31 -2.88 7.73
CA SER A 119 -9.85 -1.52 7.41
C SER A 119 -10.93 -0.47 7.64
N LEU A 120 -12.21 -0.84 7.66
CA LEU A 120 -13.34 0.09 7.78
C LEU A 120 -13.49 0.60 9.22
N LEU A 121 -13.46 1.92 9.38
CA LEU A 121 -13.68 2.63 10.63
C LEU A 121 -15.18 2.91 10.84
N THR A 122 -15.59 3.13 12.09
CA THR A 122 -16.98 3.52 12.47
C THR A 122 -17.46 4.77 11.74
N ASN A 123 -16.49 5.64 11.50
CA ASN A 123 -16.31 6.57 10.40
C ASN A 123 -17.01 6.49 9.04
N GLY A 124 -17.12 5.28 8.51
CA GLY A 124 -17.21 5.05 7.06
C GLY A 124 -15.90 5.27 6.28
N ARG A 125 -14.79 5.69 6.92
CA ARG A 125 -13.47 5.80 6.27
C ARG A 125 -12.62 4.55 6.51
N HIS A 126 -11.51 4.42 5.79
CA HIS A 126 -10.58 3.30 5.96
C HIS A 126 -9.26 3.71 6.62
N ALA A 127 -8.77 2.87 7.54
CA ALA A 127 -7.36 2.79 7.92
C ALA A 127 -6.71 1.65 7.12
N PRO A 128 -5.54 1.85 6.47
CA PRO A 128 -4.92 0.79 5.68
C PRO A 128 -4.67 -0.47 6.51
N ALA A 129 -5.29 -1.58 6.09
CA ALA A 129 -5.00 -2.94 6.55
C ALA A 129 -4.61 -3.74 5.30
N ILE A 130 -3.31 -3.94 5.11
CA ILE A 130 -2.74 -4.50 3.90
C ILE A 130 -2.13 -5.85 4.24
N ASP A 131 -2.55 -6.88 3.52
CA ASP A 131 -1.90 -8.19 3.53
C ASP A 131 -0.66 -8.12 2.64
N VAL A 132 0.51 -8.43 3.20
CA VAL A 132 1.79 -8.38 2.48
C VAL A 132 2.40 -9.77 2.52
N ASP A 133 2.47 -10.41 1.36
CA ASP A 133 3.00 -11.78 1.18
C ASP A 133 4.52 -11.90 1.38
N LEU A 134 5.18 -10.80 1.74
CA LEU A 134 6.64 -10.67 1.86
C LEU A 134 7.02 -10.25 3.28
N PRO A 135 8.24 -10.59 3.75
CA PRO A 135 8.75 -10.07 5.01
C PRO A 135 8.74 -8.54 5.05
N VAL A 136 8.21 -7.97 6.13
CA VAL A 136 8.17 -6.53 6.37
C VAL A 136 8.69 -6.18 7.76
N HIS A 137 9.34 -5.03 7.86
CA HIS A 137 9.80 -4.46 9.12
C HIS A 137 9.37 -3.00 9.23
N ALA A 138 8.60 -2.68 10.27
CA ALA A 138 8.31 -1.31 10.65
C ALA A 138 9.20 -0.92 11.83
N VAL A 139 10.13 0.01 11.62
CA VAL A 139 11.07 0.47 12.66
C VAL A 139 10.78 1.93 12.99
N PRO A 140 10.61 2.30 14.27
CA PRO A 140 10.41 3.70 14.66
C PRO A 140 11.53 4.59 14.11
N SER A 141 11.16 5.75 13.57
CA SER A 141 12.13 6.76 13.14
C SER A 141 12.60 7.62 14.32
N SER A 142 13.61 8.46 14.11
CA SER A 142 14.02 9.47 15.11
C SER A 142 12.94 10.53 15.39
N THR A 143 11.96 10.69 14.50
CA THR A 143 10.84 11.62 14.67
C THR A 143 9.66 10.89 15.32
N PRO A 144 9.19 11.32 16.50
CA PRO A 144 8.08 10.68 17.20
C PRO A 144 6.84 10.55 16.31
N GLY A 145 6.23 9.36 16.31
CA GLY A 145 5.04 9.06 15.50
C GLY A 145 5.31 8.66 14.05
N HIS A 146 6.57 8.68 13.59
CA HIS A 146 6.94 8.22 12.25
C HIS A 146 7.70 6.89 12.32
N SER A 147 7.55 6.07 11.29
CA SER A 147 8.24 4.78 11.15
C SER A 147 8.84 4.64 9.76
N HIS A 148 9.93 3.88 9.68
CA HIS A 148 10.54 3.39 8.45
C HIS A 148 9.95 2.01 8.15
N LEU A 149 9.35 1.85 6.97
CA LEU A 149 8.86 0.56 6.47
C LEU A 149 9.88 -0.03 5.50
N TYR A 150 10.41 -1.20 5.84
CA TYR A 150 11.25 -2.01 4.97
C TYR A 150 10.41 -3.19 4.48
N ILE A 151 10.37 -3.40 3.17
CA ILE A 151 9.73 -4.56 2.53
C ILE A 151 10.86 -5.33 1.84
N ASP A 152 11.00 -6.61 2.16
CA ASP A 152 12.06 -7.47 1.60
C ASP A 152 11.71 -7.91 0.17
N ALA A 153 11.77 -6.94 -0.75
CA ALA A 153 11.42 -7.08 -2.15
C ALA A 153 12.44 -6.36 -3.04
N GLU A 154 12.94 -7.06 -4.07
CA GLU A 154 13.76 -6.45 -5.12
C GLU A 154 12.82 -5.87 -6.21
N LEU A 155 12.87 -4.55 -6.41
CA LEU A 155 12.08 -3.84 -7.41
C LEU A 155 12.99 -3.11 -8.40
N THR A 156 12.53 -2.96 -9.64
CA THR A 156 13.14 -1.99 -10.56
C THR A 156 12.91 -0.58 -10.00
N TRP A 157 13.78 0.38 -10.39
CA TRP A 157 13.62 1.77 -9.96
C TRP A 157 12.25 2.35 -10.36
N ASP A 158 11.76 2.01 -11.56
CA ASP A 158 10.46 2.48 -12.06
C ASP A 158 9.29 1.91 -11.24
N ASP A 159 9.31 0.60 -10.93
CA ASP A 159 8.27 -0.01 -10.09
C ASP A 159 8.29 0.55 -8.66
N TYR A 160 9.49 0.77 -8.11
CA TYR A 160 9.64 1.38 -6.80
C TYR A 160 9.13 2.83 -6.76
N LEU A 161 9.41 3.62 -7.80
CA LEU A 161 8.86 4.97 -7.93
C LEU A 161 7.34 4.98 -8.08
N ARG A 162 6.76 4.00 -8.79
CA ARG A 162 5.30 3.85 -8.88
C ARG A 162 4.69 3.60 -7.49
N LEU A 163 5.27 2.71 -6.71
CA LEU A 163 4.86 2.45 -5.33
C LEU A 163 4.92 3.75 -4.49
N LEU A 164 6.07 4.44 -4.47
CA LEU A 164 6.22 5.67 -3.71
C LEU A 164 5.28 6.79 -4.17
N THR A 165 4.97 6.86 -5.46
CA THR A 165 4.05 7.85 -6.02
C THR A 165 2.64 7.61 -5.48
N VAL A 166 2.13 6.38 -5.53
CA VAL A 166 0.81 6.03 -4.97
C VAL A 166 0.77 6.33 -3.48
N MET A 167 1.80 5.94 -2.73
CA MET A 167 1.88 6.21 -1.28
C MET A 167 1.88 7.71 -0.97
N ALA A 168 2.54 8.54 -1.78
CA ALA A 168 2.53 9.98 -1.62
C ALA A 168 1.17 10.60 -1.96
N GLU A 169 0.53 10.15 -3.05
CA GLU A 169 -0.80 10.62 -3.47
C GLU A 169 -1.87 10.36 -2.40
N VAL A 170 -1.81 9.22 -1.70
CA VAL A 170 -2.73 8.91 -0.60
C VAL A 170 -2.28 9.47 0.76
N GLY A 171 -1.17 10.21 0.81
CA GLY A 171 -0.67 10.87 2.01
C GLY A 171 0.01 9.96 3.03
N LEU A 172 0.43 8.75 2.65
CA LEU A 172 1.22 7.85 3.49
C LEU A 172 2.72 8.20 3.50
N VAL A 173 3.17 8.90 2.46
CA VAL A 173 4.55 9.40 2.31
C VAL A 173 4.48 10.89 1.97
N GLU A 174 5.42 11.69 2.47
CA GLU A 174 5.49 13.11 2.14
C GLU A 174 5.96 13.32 0.68
N GLU A 175 5.33 14.24 -0.05
CA GLU A 175 5.71 14.57 -1.43
C GLU A 175 7.20 15.00 -1.54
N GLY A 176 7.70 15.76 -0.56
CA GLY A 176 9.10 16.16 -0.51
C GLY A 176 10.09 14.99 -0.40
N PHE A 177 9.67 13.86 0.19
CA PHE A 177 10.47 12.63 0.24
C PHE A 177 10.54 11.97 -1.14
N LEU A 178 9.40 11.86 -1.84
CA LEU A 178 9.33 11.32 -3.20
C LEU A 178 10.18 12.14 -4.17
N ASP A 179 10.07 13.48 -4.13
CA ASP A 179 10.87 14.37 -4.98
C ASP A 179 12.36 14.22 -4.73
N SER A 180 12.73 14.14 -3.45
CA SER A 180 14.11 13.89 -3.03
C SER A 180 14.62 12.55 -3.56
N ALA A 181 13.78 11.50 -3.57
CA ALA A 181 14.12 10.19 -4.11
C ALA A 181 14.31 10.24 -5.62
N ARG A 182 13.38 10.86 -6.36
CA ARG A 182 13.45 11.04 -7.83
C ARG A 182 14.73 11.76 -8.25
N LYS A 183 15.07 12.87 -7.59
CA LYS A 183 16.28 13.66 -7.91
C LYS A 183 17.58 12.88 -7.71
N ARG A 184 17.62 11.97 -6.72
CA ARG A 184 18.81 11.18 -6.40
C ARG A 184 18.89 9.84 -7.13
N GLY A 185 17.77 9.33 -7.63
CA GLY A 185 17.67 7.95 -8.13
C GLY A 185 17.71 6.90 -7.01
N THR A 186 17.46 7.28 -5.75
CA THR A 186 17.44 6.37 -4.60
C THR A 186 16.74 6.98 -3.38
N THR A 187 16.17 6.14 -2.51
CA THR A 187 15.67 6.52 -1.19
C THR A 187 16.73 6.31 -0.12
N LEU A 188 16.72 7.19 0.89
CA LEU A 188 17.62 7.10 2.02
C LEU A 188 16.80 7.36 3.29
N LEU A 189 16.83 6.41 4.20
CA LEU A 189 16.21 6.53 5.52
C LEU A 189 17.32 6.72 6.56
N ARG A 190 17.02 7.41 7.66
CA ARG A 190 17.98 7.50 8.77
C ARG A 190 18.08 6.15 9.45
N LEU A 191 19.27 5.79 9.89
CA LEU A 191 19.43 4.62 10.75
C LEU A 191 18.67 4.83 12.06
N PRO A 192 18.16 3.75 12.67
CA PRO A 192 17.55 3.81 14.00
C PRO A 192 18.48 4.52 15.00
N GLY A 193 17.95 5.47 15.75
CA GLY A 193 18.70 6.25 16.74
C GLY A 193 19.48 7.46 16.21
N VAL A 194 19.54 7.69 14.88
CA VAL A 194 20.23 8.85 14.31
C VAL A 194 19.27 10.04 14.16
N THR A 195 19.54 11.15 14.86
CA THR A 195 18.72 12.38 14.83
C THR A 195 19.05 13.29 13.64
N LYS A 196 18.16 14.24 13.34
CA LYS A 196 18.48 15.38 12.45
C LYS A 196 19.53 16.25 13.14
N PRO A 197 20.56 16.74 12.42
CA PRO A 197 21.39 17.83 12.92
C PRO A 197 20.57 19.12 13.10
#